data_AF-A0A6P1ZJ96-F1
#
_entry.id   AF-A0A6P1ZJ96-F1
#
_cell.length_a   1.000
_cell.length_b   1.000
_cell.length_c   1.000
_cell.angle_alpha   90.00
_cell.angle_beta   90.00
_cell.angle_gamma   90.00
#
_symmetry.space_group_name_H-M   'P 1'
#
loop_
_entity.id
_entity.type
_entity.pdbx_description
1 polymer ?
#
loop_
_entity_poly.entity_id
_entity_poly.type
_entity_poly.pdbx_seq_one_letter_code
_entity_poly.pdbx_strand_id
1 'polypeptide(L)'
;MPQPSTSTAGTARAQQGRSPATGSGCAGLEDHLFECAFAFTQKWEGGARFHVVEGDPGGATKYGVSLRFLKGLPLRLADRTADGVITWHDVQALDAVTAKAIFHRYFWDATRCGSMTARVAVTMFDSAVNLGRRRAVRFLQLALGDAYTGRVDGLVGPKTLGAIRNFNDLWLACVVLDLREDYYCRLAESREWARKFIGGWINRTTDLKQFIQEV
;
A
#
# COMPACT_ATOMS: atom_id res chain seq x y z
N MET A 1 -65.33 41.98 -3.05
CA MET A 1 -66.24 41.67 -4.19
C MET A 1 -65.40 41.50 -5.47
N PRO A 2 -65.92 40.97 -6.60
CA PRO A 2 -65.13 40.24 -7.63
C PRO A 2 -64.08 41.09 -8.39
N GLN A 3 -62.95 40.57 -8.92
CA GLN A 3 -62.68 39.44 -9.87
C GLN A 3 -63.17 39.72 -11.31
N PRO A 4 -62.55 39.20 -12.40
CA PRO A 4 -61.35 38.34 -12.54
C PRO A 4 -60.16 39.13 -13.19
N SER A 5 -59.38 38.83 -14.26
CA SER A 5 -59.30 37.73 -15.27
C SER A 5 -57.98 37.65 -16.09
N THR A 6 -57.34 36.47 -16.07
CA THR A 6 -56.71 35.69 -17.19
C THR A 6 -55.65 36.24 -18.18
N SER A 7 -54.53 35.47 -18.25
CA SER A 7 -53.79 35.02 -19.47
C SER A 7 -52.82 36.03 -20.15
N THR A 8 -51.66 35.65 -20.70
CA THR A 8 -51.25 34.37 -21.34
C THR A 8 -49.78 34.01 -21.09
N ALA A 9 -49.43 32.71 -21.17
CA ALA A 9 -48.08 32.19 -20.92
C ALA A 9 -47.12 32.31 -22.12
N GLY A 10 -45.82 32.41 -21.83
CA GLY A 10 -44.72 32.28 -22.79
C GLY A 10 -43.60 31.39 -22.24
N THR A 11 -43.29 30.29 -22.92
CA THR A 11 -42.32 29.28 -22.45
C THR A 11 -40.87 29.65 -22.78
N ALA A 12 -40.08 30.02 -21.78
CA ALA A 12 -38.63 30.15 -21.90
C ALA A 12 -37.92 28.85 -21.46
N ARG A 13 -37.05 28.31 -22.31
CA ARG A 13 -36.39 27.00 -22.11
C ARG A 13 -35.07 27.19 -21.37
N ALA A 14 -35.06 26.97 -20.06
CA ALA A 14 -33.86 27.10 -19.23
C ALA A 14 -32.75 26.12 -19.70
N GLN A 15 -31.61 26.66 -20.12
CA GLN A 15 -30.41 25.87 -20.39
C GLN A 15 -29.77 25.47 -19.06
N GLN A 16 -29.70 24.17 -18.77
CA GLN A 16 -29.01 23.67 -17.59
C GLN A 16 -27.50 23.76 -17.81
N GLY A 17 -26.87 24.77 -17.19
CA GLY A 17 -25.42 24.89 -17.13
C GLY A 17 -24.80 23.67 -16.46
N ARG A 18 -24.01 22.89 -17.21
CA ARG A 18 -23.39 21.67 -16.73
C ARG A 18 -22.18 22.01 -15.85
N SER A 19 -22.33 21.95 -14.53
CA SER A 19 -21.24 22.18 -13.59
C SER A 19 -20.02 21.29 -13.90
N PRO A 20 -18.78 21.83 -13.92
CA PRO A 20 -17.58 21.03 -14.11
C PRO A 20 -17.33 20.13 -12.90
N ALA A 21 -16.86 18.91 -13.13
CA ALA A 21 -16.64 17.94 -12.06
C ALA A 21 -15.36 18.24 -11.26
N THR A 22 -15.52 18.58 -9.99
CA THR A 22 -14.42 18.69 -9.02
C THR A 22 -13.93 17.29 -8.63
N GLY A 23 -12.94 16.76 -9.34
CA GLY A 23 -12.40 15.42 -9.08
C GLY A 23 -10.88 15.23 -9.22
N SER A 24 -10.15 16.19 -9.81
CA SER A 24 -8.75 15.98 -10.21
C SER A 24 -7.69 16.19 -9.11
N GLY A 25 -8.05 16.79 -7.97
CA GLY A 25 -7.07 17.21 -6.95
C GLY A 25 -6.59 16.09 -6.02
N CYS A 26 -7.51 15.25 -5.53
CA CYS A 26 -7.17 14.21 -4.56
C CYS A 26 -6.39 13.03 -5.17
N ALA A 27 -6.68 12.67 -6.43
CA ALA A 27 -5.98 11.59 -7.12
C ALA A 27 -4.48 11.86 -7.24
N GLY A 28 -4.10 13.05 -7.72
CA GLY A 28 -2.68 13.42 -7.85
C GLY A 28 -1.91 13.49 -6.52
N LEU A 29 -2.60 13.69 -5.39
CA LEU A 29 -1.99 13.63 -4.06
C LEU A 29 -1.80 12.18 -3.59
N GLU A 30 -2.76 11.29 -3.84
CA GLU A 30 -2.62 9.85 -3.57
C GLU A 30 -1.52 9.24 -4.44
N ASP A 31 -1.52 9.52 -5.75
CA ASP A 31 -0.49 9.10 -6.71
C ASP A 31 0.90 9.51 -6.21
N HIS A 32 1.09 10.80 -5.87
CA HIS A 32 2.37 11.31 -5.37
C HIS A 32 2.82 10.66 -4.07
N LEU A 33 1.89 10.39 -3.14
CA LEU A 33 2.20 9.71 -1.89
C LEU A 33 2.58 8.23 -2.12
N PHE A 34 1.96 7.57 -3.10
CA PHE A 34 2.39 6.25 -3.55
C PHE A 34 3.77 6.28 -4.21
N GLU A 35 4.10 7.26 -5.06
CA GLU A 35 5.46 7.42 -5.61
C GLU A 35 6.50 7.53 -4.48
N CYS A 36 6.21 8.36 -3.47
CA CYS A 36 7.04 8.57 -2.30
C CYS A 36 7.29 7.26 -1.53
N ALA A 37 6.21 6.52 -1.21
CA ALA A 37 6.28 5.23 -0.53
C ALA A 37 6.99 4.14 -1.35
N PHE A 38 6.78 4.13 -2.68
CA PHE A 38 7.37 3.16 -3.61
C PHE A 38 8.87 3.41 -3.82
N ALA A 39 9.29 4.67 -3.93
CA ALA A 39 10.69 5.05 -4.03
C ALA A 39 11.47 4.64 -2.76
N PHE A 40 10.92 4.91 -1.56
CA PHE A 40 11.49 4.42 -0.31
C PHE A 40 11.60 2.89 -0.29
N THR A 41 10.51 2.20 -0.66
CA THR A 41 10.47 0.73 -0.63
C THR A 41 11.50 0.12 -1.59
N GLN A 42 11.60 0.62 -2.83
CA GLN A 42 12.50 0.06 -3.86
C GLN A 42 13.99 0.22 -3.53
N LYS A 43 14.38 1.22 -2.72
CA LYS A 43 15.73 1.33 -2.11
C LYS A 43 16.12 0.04 -1.36
N TRP A 44 15.15 -0.64 -0.76
CA TRP A 44 15.33 -1.83 0.07
C TRP A 44 14.99 -3.17 -0.61
N GLU A 45 14.31 -3.17 -1.75
CA GLU A 45 13.94 -4.39 -2.50
C GLU A 45 14.99 -4.83 -3.55
N GLY A 46 16.14 -4.15 -3.65
CA GLY A 46 17.22 -4.47 -4.59
C GLY A 46 16.99 -4.04 -6.05
N GLY A 47 15.83 -3.43 -6.35
CA GLY A 47 15.54 -2.78 -7.63
C GLY A 47 15.52 -3.71 -8.84
N ALA A 48 15.98 -3.20 -9.99
CA ALA A 48 15.80 -3.83 -11.30
C ALA A 48 16.61 -5.12 -11.55
N ARG A 49 17.52 -5.50 -10.64
CA ARG A 49 18.40 -6.64 -10.83
C ARG A 49 17.61 -7.94 -10.73
N PHE A 50 17.71 -8.77 -11.77
CA PHE A 50 17.20 -10.13 -11.73
C PHE A 50 18.12 -11.01 -10.87
N HIS A 51 17.54 -11.71 -9.91
CA HIS A 51 18.23 -12.66 -9.03
C HIS A 51 17.53 -14.01 -9.10
N VAL A 52 18.30 -15.09 -9.11
CA VAL A 52 17.84 -16.46 -8.85
C VAL A 52 18.63 -16.97 -7.65
N VAL A 53 17.97 -17.71 -6.75
CA VAL A 53 18.67 -18.37 -5.64
C VAL A 53 19.37 -19.61 -6.20
N GLU A 54 20.65 -19.78 -5.90
CA GLU A 54 21.42 -20.93 -6.36
C GLU A 54 20.77 -22.24 -5.85
N GLY A 55 20.46 -23.15 -6.77
CA GLY A 55 19.71 -24.37 -6.48
C GLY A 55 18.18 -24.21 -6.35
N ASP A 56 17.63 -22.99 -6.29
CA ASP A 56 16.18 -22.73 -6.21
C ASP A 56 15.68 -21.74 -7.29
N PRO A 57 15.28 -22.23 -8.47
CA PRO A 57 14.56 -21.45 -9.49
C PRO A 57 13.22 -20.86 -8.99
N GLY A 58 12.64 -21.40 -7.91
CA GLY A 58 11.46 -20.84 -7.23
C GLY A 58 11.73 -19.52 -6.50
N GLY A 59 12.99 -19.24 -6.16
CA GLY A 59 13.46 -18.00 -5.54
C GLY A 59 13.69 -16.84 -6.52
N ALA A 60 13.47 -17.04 -7.82
CA ALA A 60 13.66 -16.01 -8.86
C ALA A 60 12.90 -14.72 -8.52
N THR A 61 13.59 -13.56 -8.53
CA THR A 61 13.08 -12.27 -8.06
C THR A 61 13.62 -11.10 -8.90
N LYS A 62 12.79 -10.07 -9.16
CA LYS A 62 13.15 -8.80 -9.82
C LYS A 62 12.22 -7.68 -9.35
N TYR A 63 12.71 -6.46 -9.12
CA TYR A 63 11.93 -5.33 -8.57
C TYR A 63 11.21 -5.63 -7.22
N GLY A 64 11.70 -6.61 -6.45
CA GLY A 64 11.00 -7.16 -5.27
C GLY A 64 9.86 -8.15 -5.56
N VAL A 65 9.51 -8.38 -6.84
CA VAL A 65 8.52 -9.39 -7.26
C VAL A 65 9.21 -10.74 -7.41
N SER A 66 8.85 -11.69 -6.55
CA SER A 66 9.34 -13.09 -6.61
C SER A 66 8.41 -14.00 -7.40
N LEU A 67 8.94 -15.08 -7.98
CA LEU A 67 8.16 -16.09 -8.73
C LEU A 67 7.03 -16.69 -7.89
N ARG A 68 7.29 -16.96 -6.61
CA ARG A 68 6.28 -17.46 -5.67
C ARG A 68 5.10 -16.49 -5.52
N PHE A 69 5.34 -15.19 -5.57
CA PHE A 69 4.29 -14.17 -5.52
C PHE A 69 3.61 -13.99 -6.90
N LEU A 70 4.39 -13.95 -7.98
CA LEU A 70 3.90 -13.83 -9.36
C LEU A 70 2.92 -14.96 -9.73
N LYS A 71 3.23 -16.20 -9.33
CA LYS A 71 2.34 -17.38 -9.45
C LYS A 71 1.01 -17.27 -8.70
N GLY A 72 0.88 -16.32 -7.76
CA GLY A 72 -0.36 -16.02 -7.05
C GLY A 72 -1.22 -14.94 -7.70
N LEU A 73 -0.79 -14.36 -8.83
CA LEU A 73 -1.51 -13.30 -9.55
C LEU A 73 -2.23 -13.87 -10.80
N PRO A 74 -3.27 -13.20 -11.32
CA PRO A 74 -3.93 -13.63 -12.56
C PRO A 74 -2.97 -13.61 -13.75
N LEU A 75 -3.06 -14.60 -14.66
CA LEU A 75 -2.19 -14.75 -15.84
C LEU A 75 -1.94 -13.43 -16.58
N ARG A 76 -2.97 -12.62 -16.86
CA ARG A 76 -2.85 -11.31 -17.53
C ARG A 76 -1.94 -10.26 -16.87
N LEU A 77 -1.40 -10.52 -15.67
CA LEU A 77 -0.40 -9.71 -14.96
C LEU A 77 0.89 -10.48 -14.69
N ALA A 78 0.85 -11.81 -14.73
CA ALA A 78 1.89 -12.72 -14.29
C ALA A 78 2.66 -13.37 -15.44
N ASP A 79 1.95 -13.65 -16.53
CA ASP A 79 2.46 -14.11 -17.81
C ASP A 79 3.04 -12.89 -18.57
N ARG A 80 4.34 -12.92 -18.78
CA ARG A 80 5.14 -11.89 -19.47
C ARG A 80 5.83 -12.46 -20.72
N THR A 81 5.97 -13.77 -20.84
CA THR A 81 6.43 -14.48 -22.06
C THR A 81 5.31 -14.70 -23.08
N ALA A 82 4.05 -14.65 -22.64
CA ALA A 82 2.83 -14.99 -23.39
C ALA A 82 2.73 -16.48 -23.80
N ASP A 83 3.29 -17.39 -23.00
CA ASP A 83 3.22 -18.85 -23.20
C ASP A 83 2.14 -19.56 -22.35
N GLY A 84 1.49 -18.83 -21.41
CA GLY A 84 0.46 -19.36 -20.53
C GLY A 84 0.96 -20.00 -19.23
N VAL A 85 2.27 -20.06 -18.98
CA VAL A 85 2.87 -20.76 -17.83
C VAL A 85 3.81 -19.84 -17.04
N ILE A 86 3.39 -19.44 -15.84
CA ILE A 86 4.20 -18.53 -15.00
C ILE A 86 5.48 -19.23 -14.51
N THR A 87 6.63 -18.83 -15.05
CA THR A 87 7.99 -19.34 -14.77
C THR A 87 8.93 -18.22 -14.31
N TRP A 88 10.21 -18.55 -14.08
CA TRP A 88 11.24 -17.56 -13.77
C TRP A 88 11.55 -16.63 -14.95
N HIS A 89 11.25 -17.04 -16.20
CA HIS A 89 11.38 -16.18 -17.37
C HIS A 89 10.45 -14.98 -17.28
N ASP A 90 9.25 -15.13 -16.71
CA ASP A 90 8.32 -14.01 -16.49
C ASP A 90 8.84 -13.00 -15.48
N VAL A 91 9.51 -13.47 -14.43
CA VAL A 91 10.19 -12.61 -13.46
C VAL A 91 11.38 -11.88 -14.11
N GLN A 92 12.08 -12.54 -15.04
CA GLN A 92 13.16 -11.92 -15.81
C GLN A 92 12.63 -10.87 -16.80
N ALA A 93 11.51 -11.17 -17.49
CA ALA A 93 10.84 -10.32 -18.47
C ALA A 93 10.00 -9.20 -17.83
N LEU A 94 9.69 -9.28 -16.54
CA LEU A 94 8.95 -8.26 -15.80
C LEU A 94 9.62 -6.88 -15.94
N ASP A 95 8.85 -5.88 -16.33
CA ASP A 95 9.28 -4.49 -16.46
C ASP A 95 8.92 -3.65 -15.22
N ALA A 96 9.54 -2.48 -15.08
CA ALA A 96 9.36 -1.60 -13.93
C ALA A 96 7.92 -1.06 -13.77
N VAL A 97 7.20 -0.87 -14.87
CA VAL A 97 5.83 -0.33 -14.86
C VAL A 97 4.85 -1.39 -14.39
N THR A 98 4.95 -2.61 -14.93
CA THR A 98 4.17 -3.77 -14.48
C THR A 98 4.49 -4.12 -13.02
N ALA A 99 5.77 -4.09 -12.62
CA ALA A 99 6.16 -4.29 -11.23
C ALA A 99 5.51 -3.24 -10.30
N LYS A 100 5.64 -1.94 -10.62
CA LYS A 100 5.03 -0.85 -9.85
C LYS A 100 3.50 -0.96 -9.77
N ALA A 101 2.83 -1.31 -10.86
CA ALA A 101 1.38 -1.54 -10.89
C ALA A 101 0.96 -2.76 -10.04
N ILE A 102 1.78 -3.81 -9.98
CA ILE A 102 1.61 -4.94 -9.04
C ILE A 102 1.77 -4.46 -7.60
N PHE A 103 2.77 -3.62 -7.30
CA PHE A 103 2.97 -3.07 -5.96
C PHE A 103 1.79 -2.20 -5.50
N HIS A 104 1.26 -1.32 -6.35
CA HIS A 104 0.05 -0.55 -6.06
C HIS A 104 -1.14 -1.48 -5.77
N ARG A 105 -1.49 -2.34 -6.74
CA ARG A 105 -2.68 -3.19 -6.69
C ARG A 105 -2.68 -4.19 -5.53
N TYR A 106 -1.52 -4.79 -5.24
CA TYR A 106 -1.44 -5.91 -4.31
C TYR A 106 -0.89 -5.53 -2.94
N PHE A 107 -0.37 -4.32 -2.74
CA PHE A 107 0.01 -3.80 -1.43
C PHE A 107 -0.78 -2.52 -1.10
N TRP A 108 -0.56 -1.41 -1.80
CA TRP A 108 -1.19 -0.11 -1.52
C TRP A 108 -2.73 -0.18 -1.42
N ASP A 109 -3.39 -0.62 -2.50
CA ASP A 109 -4.85 -0.76 -2.56
C ASP A 109 -5.35 -1.82 -1.58
N ALA A 110 -4.61 -2.93 -1.46
CA ALA A 110 -4.99 -4.09 -0.67
C ALA A 110 -4.88 -3.87 0.85
N THR A 111 -4.05 -2.91 1.30
CA THR A 111 -4.08 -2.37 2.67
C THR A 111 -4.77 -1.02 2.76
N ARG A 112 -5.33 -0.49 1.65
CA ARG A 112 -6.07 0.78 1.57
C ARG A 112 -5.25 1.99 2.05
N CYS A 113 -3.98 2.05 1.68
CA CYS A 113 -3.06 3.09 2.15
C CYS A 113 -3.54 4.51 1.80
N GLY A 114 -4.06 4.76 0.59
CA GLY A 114 -4.67 6.07 0.24
C GLY A 114 -5.95 6.44 1.00
N SER A 115 -6.50 5.55 1.82
CA SER A 115 -7.57 5.89 2.77
C SER A 115 -7.05 6.31 4.17
N MET A 116 -5.74 6.35 4.38
CA MET A 116 -5.07 6.67 5.65
C MET A 116 -4.47 8.08 5.63
N THR A 117 -3.94 8.51 6.78
CA THR A 117 -3.07 9.70 6.89
C THR A 117 -1.68 9.40 6.31
N ALA A 118 -0.92 10.43 5.91
CA ALA A 118 0.20 10.30 4.99
C ALA A 118 1.35 9.43 5.50
N ARG A 119 1.80 9.67 6.74
CA ARG A 119 2.93 8.95 7.37
C ARG A 119 2.53 7.52 7.70
N VAL A 120 1.30 7.30 8.15
CA VAL A 120 0.73 5.95 8.32
C VAL A 120 0.61 5.20 6.98
N ALA A 121 0.19 5.85 5.89
CA ALA A 121 0.06 5.23 4.57
C ALA A 121 1.41 4.72 4.02
N VAL A 122 2.45 5.56 4.10
CA VAL A 122 3.84 5.22 3.73
C VAL A 122 4.36 4.07 4.61
N THR A 123 4.25 4.19 5.94
CA THR A 123 4.64 3.14 6.89
C THR A 123 3.93 1.81 6.63
N MET A 124 2.64 1.87 6.32
CA MET A 124 1.81 0.69 6.05
C MET A 124 2.15 0.03 4.73
N PHE A 125 2.52 0.80 3.70
CA PHE A 125 2.94 0.26 2.42
C PHE A 125 4.25 -0.52 2.53
N ASP A 126 5.32 0.10 3.03
CA ASP A 126 6.63 -0.56 3.18
C ASP A 126 6.53 -1.78 4.13
N SER A 127 5.76 -1.66 5.23
CA SER A 127 5.54 -2.79 6.15
C SER A 127 4.70 -3.90 5.50
N ALA A 128 3.71 -3.57 4.68
CA ALA A 128 2.91 -4.56 3.95
C ALA A 128 3.74 -5.37 2.95
N VAL A 129 4.77 -4.75 2.36
CA VAL A 129 5.78 -5.41 1.54
C VAL A 129 6.73 -6.24 2.41
N ASN A 130 7.45 -5.61 3.34
CA ASN A 130 8.58 -6.21 4.05
C ASN A 130 8.22 -7.34 5.02
N LEU A 131 7.02 -7.32 5.61
CA LEU A 131 6.55 -8.34 6.55
C LEU A 131 5.15 -8.90 6.23
N GLY A 132 4.58 -8.53 5.09
CA GLY A 132 3.33 -9.07 4.55
C GLY A 132 2.06 -8.43 5.13
N ARG A 133 1.26 -7.80 4.27
CA ARG A 133 -0.06 -7.17 4.51
C ARG A 133 -0.75 -7.49 5.84
N ARG A 134 -1.18 -8.75 6.06
CA ARG A 134 -1.94 -9.15 7.25
C ARG A 134 -1.19 -8.93 8.57
N ARG A 135 0.14 -8.99 8.59
CA ARG A 135 0.95 -8.70 9.78
C ARG A 135 1.09 -7.18 9.98
N ALA A 136 1.35 -6.43 8.92
CA ALA A 136 1.40 -4.96 8.97
C ALA A 136 0.08 -4.36 9.50
N VAL A 137 -1.05 -4.82 8.97
CA VAL A 137 -2.37 -4.33 9.42
C VAL A 137 -2.67 -4.74 10.87
N ARG A 138 -2.15 -5.88 11.35
CA ARG A 138 -2.26 -6.24 12.78
C ARG A 138 -1.42 -5.34 13.67
N PHE A 139 -0.23 -4.93 13.24
CA PHE A 139 0.58 -3.96 13.99
C PHE A 139 -0.11 -2.59 14.04
N LEU A 140 -0.72 -2.13 12.94
CA LEU A 140 -1.60 -0.95 12.96
C LEU A 140 -2.79 -1.12 13.92
N GLN A 141 -3.48 -2.26 13.89
CA GLN A 141 -4.62 -2.56 14.78
C GLN A 141 -4.23 -2.66 16.26
N LEU A 142 -2.96 -2.97 16.57
CA LEU A 142 -2.41 -2.97 17.93
C LEU A 142 -1.94 -1.56 18.35
N ALA A 143 -1.29 -0.82 17.46
CA ALA A 143 -0.81 0.55 17.70
C ALA A 143 -1.95 1.56 17.99
N LEU A 144 -3.16 1.27 17.50
CA LEU A 144 -4.37 2.04 17.80
C LEU A 144 -4.92 1.83 19.22
N GLY A 145 -4.41 0.85 19.98
CA GLY A 145 -4.70 0.64 21.42
C GLY A 145 -6.19 0.62 21.79
N ASP A 146 -6.51 1.19 22.95
CA ASP A 146 -7.87 1.23 23.51
C ASP A 146 -8.89 2.00 22.65
N ALA A 147 -8.42 2.88 21.76
CA ALA A 147 -9.29 3.56 20.80
C ALA A 147 -9.82 2.61 19.70
N TYR A 148 -9.24 1.42 19.55
CA TYR A 148 -9.62 0.46 18.51
C TYR A 148 -10.73 -0.51 18.93
N THR A 149 -11.98 -0.08 18.75
CA THR A 149 -13.18 -0.92 18.97
C THR A 149 -13.37 -2.07 17.94
N GLY A 150 -12.31 -2.47 17.22
CA GLY A 150 -12.34 -3.49 16.17
C GLY A 150 -11.84 -4.86 16.64
N ARG A 151 -11.22 -5.62 15.72
CA ARG A 151 -10.50 -6.87 16.02
C ARG A 151 -9.15 -6.84 15.33
N VAL A 152 -8.12 -7.41 15.95
CA VAL A 152 -6.76 -7.52 15.38
C VAL A 152 -6.72 -8.67 14.35
N ASP A 153 -7.54 -8.56 13.30
CA ASP A 153 -7.73 -9.59 12.28
C ASP A 153 -6.73 -9.50 11.12
N GLY A 154 -6.19 -8.32 10.84
CA GLY A 154 -5.31 -8.00 9.72
C GLY A 154 -6.03 -7.44 8.48
N LEU A 155 -7.21 -6.84 8.64
CA LEU A 155 -8.02 -6.24 7.56
C LEU A 155 -8.37 -4.76 7.83
N VAL A 156 -8.20 -3.89 6.84
CA VAL A 156 -8.47 -2.44 6.98
C VAL A 156 -9.95 -2.12 6.72
N GLY A 157 -10.77 -2.41 7.74
CA GLY A 157 -12.19 -2.07 7.76
C GLY A 157 -12.47 -0.60 8.14
N PRO A 158 -13.74 -0.15 8.06
CA PRO A 158 -14.15 1.21 8.46
C PRO A 158 -13.77 1.56 9.91
N LYS A 159 -13.81 0.60 10.84
CA LYS A 159 -13.35 0.80 12.23
C LYS A 159 -11.86 1.18 12.31
N THR A 160 -11.01 0.55 11.48
CA THR A 160 -9.57 0.83 11.47
C THR A 160 -9.30 2.23 10.94
N LEU A 161 -9.92 2.61 9.82
CA LEU A 161 -9.79 3.96 9.26
C LEU A 161 -10.41 5.06 10.13
N GLY A 162 -11.51 4.76 10.83
CA GLY A 162 -12.13 5.67 11.80
C GLY A 162 -11.24 5.93 13.01
N ALA A 163 -10.55 4.90 13.52
CA ALA A 163 -9.64 5.02 14.65
C ALA A 163 -8.35 5.81 14.30
N ILE A 164 -7.74 5.56 13.12
CA ILE A 164 -6.53 6.28 12.66
C ILE A 164 -6.68 7.81 12.75
N ARG A 165 -7.85 8.33 12.38
CA ARG A 165 -8.15 9.78 12.34
C ARG A 165 -8.12 10.47 13.71
N ASN A 166 -8.09 9.72 14.81
CA ASN A 166 -8.05 10.24 16.17
C ASN A 166 -6.62 10.33 16.74
N PHE A 167 -5.60 9.92 15.97
CA PHE A 167 -4.20 9.94 16.38
C PHE A 167 -3.39 10.99 15.62
N ASN A 168 -2.26 11.38 16.20
CA ASN A 168 -1.22 12.07 15.46
C ASN A 168 -0.57 11.08 14.46
N ASP A 169 -0.51 11.48 13.19
CA ASP A 169 -0.07 10.64 12.06
C ASP A 169 1.38 10.11 12.24
N LEU A 170 2.31 11.00 12.61
CA LEU A 170 3.70 10.63 12.89
C LEU A 170 3.80 9.67 14.08
N TRP A 171 3.12 9.97 15.20
CA TRP A 171 3.16 9.13 16.40
C TRP A 171 2.65 7.71 16.11
N LEU A 172 1.49 7.59 15.45
CA LEU A 172 0.91 6.28 15.13
C LEU A 172 1.80 5.51 14.15
N ALA A 173 2.39 6.19 13.16
CA ALA A 173 3.35 5.60 12.24
C ALA A 173 4.60 5.10 12.98
N CYS A 174 5.17 5.85 13.93
CA CYS A 174 6.28 5.41 14.75
C CYS A 174 5.95 4.16 15.58
N VAL A 175 4.80 4.12 16.27
CA VAL A 175 4.40 2.95 17.09
C VAL A 175 4.20 1.68 16.24
N VAL A 176 3.74 1.81 14.99
CA VAL A 176 3.69 0.67 14.04
C VAL A 176 5.09 0.19 13.66
N LEU A 177 6.07 1.09 13.57
CA LEU A 177 7.47 0.74 13.30
C LEU A 177 8.17 0.13 14.54
N ASP A 178 7.82 0.56 15.76
CA ASP A 178 8.29 -0.05 17.01
C ASP A 178 7.80 -1.50 17.14
N LEU A 179 6.51 -1.77 16.87
CA LEU A 179 5.95 -3.13 16.84
C LEU A 179 6.59 -4.03 15.76
N ARG A 180 7.05 -3.42 14.66
CA ARG A 180 7.78 -4.09 13.57
C ARG A 180 9.20 -4.46 14.00
N GLU A 181 9.91 -3.54 14.64
CA GLU A 181 11.25 -3.74 15.22
C GLU A 181 11.23 -4.84 16.30
N ASP A 182 10.32 -4.74 17.27
CA ASP A 182 10.06 -5.72 18.33
C ASP A 182 9.69 -7.12 17.76
N TYR A 183 8.96 -7.18 16.65
CA TYR A 183 8.74 -8.44 15.93
C TYR A 183 10.02 -9.05 15.34
N TYR A 184 10.92 -8.23 14.78
CA TYR A 184 12.17 -8.74 14.20
C TYR A 184 13.19 -9.18 15.26
N CYS A 185 13.26 -8.50 16.40
CA CYS A 185 14.06 -8.92 17.56
C CYS A 185 13.65 -10.33 18.02
N ARG A 186 12.37 -10.53 18.36
CA ARG A 186 11.84 -11.85 18.76
C ARG A 186 11.96 -12.92 17.68
N LEU A 187 11.93 -12.55 16.40
CA LEU A 187 12.14 -13.49 15.30
C LEU A 187 13.60 -13.97 15.26
N ALA A 188 14.58 -13.09 15.46
CA ALA A 188 16.00 -13.45 15.51
C ALA A 188 16.37 -14.23 16.78
N GLU A 189 15.80 -13.88 17.93
CA GLU A 189 15.93 -14.64 19.17
C GLU A 189 15.48 -16.10 18.97
N SER A 190 14.25 -16.28 18.47
CA SER A 190 13.59 -17.58 18.34
C SER A 190 13.97 -18.40 17.09
N ARG A 191 14.62 -17.80 16.08
CA ARG A 191 15.01 -18.47 14.83
C ARG A 191 16.43 -18.11 14.42
N GLU A 192 17.33 -19.09 14.48
CA GLU A 192 18.73 -18.95 14.08
C GLU A 192 18.89 -18.38 12.66
N TRP A 193 18.12 -18.88 11.68
CA TRP A 193 18.18 -18.41 10.28
C TRP A 193 17.90 -16.91 10.13
N ALA A 194 17.14 -16.31 11.06
CA ALA A 194 16.76 -14.91 11.03
C ALA A 194 17.85 -13.98 11.60
N ARG A 195 18.79 -14.50 12.42
CA ARG A 195 19.84 -13.71 13.08
C ARG A 195 20.75 -12.98 12.10
N LYS A 196 21.05 -13.57 10.94
CA LYS A 196 21.86 -12.92 9.89
C LYS A 196 21.15 -11.79 9.13
N PHE A 197 19.84 -11.63 9.29
CA PHE A 197 19.04 -10.64 8.58
C PHE A 197 18.61 -9.45 9.45
N ILE A 198 18.65 -9.57 10.79
CA ILE A 198 18.10 -8.54 11.71
C ILE A 198 18.69 -7.15 11.47
N GLY A 199 20.02 -7.02 11.25
CA GLY A 199 20.64 -5.72 10.97
C GLY A 199 20.04 -5.00 9.76
N GLY A 200 19.69 -5.74 8.69
CA GLY A 200 19.01 -5.17 7.53
C GLY A 200 17.56 -4.75 7.82
N TRP A 201 16.83 -5.54 8.61
CA TRP A 201 15.44 -5.22 8.99
C TRP A 201 15.35 -4.02 9.95
N ILE A 202 16.27 -3.93 10.92
CA ILE A 202 16.37 -2.78 11.84
C ILE A 202 16.79 -1.53 11.07
N ASN A 203 17.83 -1.60 10.24
CA ASN A 203 18.27 -0.45 9.44
C ASN A 203 17.15 0.08 8.53
N ARG A 204 16.37 -0.79 7.87
CA ARG A 204 15.18 -0.37 7.09
C ARG A 204 14.11 0.29 7.95
N THR A 205 13.90 -0.21 9.17
CA THR A 205 12.89 0.34 10.09
C THR A 205 13.32 1.71 10.62
N THR A 206 14.60 1.90 10.95
CA THR A 206 15.18 3.20 11.36
C THR A 206 15.20 4.22 10.22
N ASP A 207 15.60 3.81 9.01
CA ASP A 207 15.57 4.62 7.80
C ASP A 207 14.14 5.10 7.49
N LEU A 208 13.14 4.23 7.71
CA LEU A 208 11.73 4.59 7.56
C LEU A 208 11.24 5.54 8.67
N LYS A 209 11.64 5.32 9.93
CA LYS A 209 11.36 6.24 11.07
C LYS A 209 11.93 7.65 10.84
N GLN A 210 13.02 7.78 10.09
CA GLN A 210 13.58 9.06 9.66
C GLN A 210 12.80 9.63 8.47
N PHE A 211 12.56 8.83 7.43
CA PHE A 211 11.84 9.26 6.22
C PHE A 211 10.45 9.85 6.53
N ILE A 212 9.67 9.23 7.43
CA ILE A 212 8.35 9.74 7.83
C ILE A 212 8.38 11.01 8.67
N GLN A 213 9.55 11.59 8.99
CA GLN A 213 9.64 12.94 9.56
C GLN A 213 9.37 14.02 8.49
N GLU A 214 9.69 13.73 7.22
CA GLU A 214 9.74 14.68 6.11
C GLU A 214 8.54 14.56 5.14
N VAL A 215 7.68 13.54 5.33
CA VAL A 215 6.43 13.27 4.58
C VAL A 215 5.26 14.16 5.02
#